data_AF-A0A193KXW4-F1
#
_entry.id   AF-A0A193KXW4-F1
#
_cell.length_a   1.000
_cell.length_b   1.000
_cell.length_c   1.000
_cell.angle_alpha   90.00
_cell.angle_beta   90.00
_cell.angle_gamma   90.00
#
_symmetry.space_group_name_H-M   'P 1'
#
loop_
_entity.id
_entity.type
_entity.pdbx_description
1 polymer ?
#
loop_
_entity_poly.entity_id
_entity_poly.type
_entity_poly.pdbx_seq_one_letter_code
_entity_poly.pdbx_strand_id
1 'polypeptide(L)' 'MRFFKTGFVFLAWLSGHQDHFRMVWGEQSARSVPHLAKVYRLADGLGLFPDPELAERRMRTVLATAGLD' A
#
# COMPACT_ATOMS: atom_id res chain seq x y z
N MET A 1 3.85 -19.44 -4.81
CA MET A 1 3.88 -18.65 -3.55
C MET A 1 5.03 -17.65 -3.59
N ARG A 2 4.89 -16.48 -4.23
CA ARG A 2 5.99 -15.49 -4.32
C ARG A 2 5.61 -14.05 -3.99
N PHE A 3 4.32 -13.78 -3.71
CA PHE A 3 3.79 -12.40 -3.67
C PHE A 3 3.00 -12.05 -2.40
N PHE A 4 2.93 -12.95 -1.41
CA PHE A 4 2.17 -12.71 -0.18
C PHE A 4 2.84 -11.71 0.77
N LYS A 5 4.19 -11.74 0.85
CA LYS A 5 4.93 -10.95 1.84
C LYS A 5 4.92 -9.44 1.53
N THR A 6 4.95 -9.04 0.26
CA THR A 6 5.01 -7.62 -0.12
C THR A 6 3.65 -6.92 -0.01
N GLY A 7 2.56 -7.59 -0.40
CA GLY A 7 1.20 -7.06 -0.21
C GLY A 7 0.86 -6.89 1.27
N PHE A 8 1.31 -7.82 2.10
CA PHE A 8 1.11 -7.75 3.55
C PHE A 8 1.84 -6.57 4.19
N VAL A 9 3.11 -6.31 3.83
CA VAL A 9 3.86 -5.16 4.34
C VAL A 9 3.23 -3.83 3.89
N PHE A 10 2.76 -3.77 2.64
CA PHE A 10 2.04 -2.60 2.14
C PHE A 10 0.74 -2.34 2.93
N LEU A 11 -0.07 -3.37 3.15
CA LEU A 11 -1.29 -3.26 3.96
C LEU A 11 -1.00 -2.91 5.42
N ALA A 12 0.02 -3.51 6.04
CA ALA A 12 0.41 -3.18 7.41
C ALA A 12 0.86 -1.71 7.54
N TRP A 13 1.57 -1.19 6.54
CA TRP A 13 1.88 0.23 6.49
C TRP A 13 0.60 1.07 6.30
N LEU A 14 -0.30 0.74 5.38
CA LEU A 14 -1.57 1.48 5.24
C LEU A 14 -2.39 1.48 6.53
N SER A 15 -2.43 0.37 7.27
CA SER A 15 -3.12 0.21 8.55
C SER A 15 -2.48 0.96 9.73
N GLY A 16 -1.41 1.73 9.51
CA GLY A 16 -0.79 2.54 10.56
C GLY A 16 0.16 1.77 11.48
N HIS A 17 0.50 0.51 11.19
CA HIS A 17 1.41 -0.28 12.05
C HIS A 17 2.87 0.15 11.95
N GLN A 18 3.21 1.05 11.02
CA GLN A 18 4.54 1.66 10.87
C GLN A 18 4.43 3.15 10.51
N ASP A 19 5.27 3.98 11.14
CA ASP A 19 5.30 5.44 10.93
C ASP A 19 5.97 5.88 9.63
N HIS A 20 6.88 5.07 9.08
CA HIS A 20 7.61 5.39 7.86
C HIS A 20 7.54 4.24 6.87
N PHE A 21 7.15 4.54 5.62
CA PHE A 21 7.25 3.59 4.51
C PHE A 21 8.71 3.48 4.05
N ARG A 22 9.55 2.83 4.86
CA ARG A 22 10.82 2.33 4.32
C ARG A 22 10.52 1.01 3.62
N MET A 23 10.35 1.07 2.31
CA MET A 23 10.61 -0.10 1.49
C MET A 23 12.07 -0.49 1.70
N VAL A 24 12.29 -1.43 2.61
CA VAL A 24 13.58 -2.12 2.72
C VAL A 24 13.73 -2.90 1.42
N TRP A 25 14.75 -2.52 0.65
CA TRP A 25 15.26 -3.07 -0.61
C TRP A 25 14.74 -2.42 -1.89
N GLY A 26 15.61 -1.63 -2.52
CA GLY A 26 15.54 -1.15 -3.90
C GLY A 26 15.54 -2.24 -4.95
N GLU A 27 14.63 -3.20 -4.84
CA GLU A 27 14.19 -4.04 -5.93
C GLU A 27 13.32 -3.17 -6.84
N GLN A 28 13.95 -2.60 -7.87
CA GLN A 28 13.31 -1.83 -8.96
C GLN A 28 12.31 -2.64 -9.81
N SER A 29 11.71 -3.70 -9.26
CA SER A 29 10.58 -4.46 -9.80
C SER A 29 9.32 -4.29 -8.92
N ALA A 30 9.23 -3.16 -8.22
CA ALA A 30 8.06 -2.76 -7.46
C ALA A 30 6.81 -2.86 -8.34
N ARG A 31 5.78 -3.52 -7.81
CA ARG A 31 4.51 -3.80 -8.50
C ARG A 31 3.97 -2.55 -9.20
N SER A 32 3.36 -2.73 -10.37
CA SER A 32 2.69 -1.64 -11.04
C SER A 32 1.65 -0.98 -10.11
N VAL A 33 1.53 0.34 -10.18
CA VAL A 33 0.57 1.13 -9.39
C VAL A 33 -0.86 0.56 -9.45
N PRO A 34 -1.37 0.06 -10.60
CA PRO A 34 -2.67 -0.60 -10.66
C PRO A 34 -2.81 -1.80 -9.72
N HIS A 35 -1.73 -2.56 -9.49
CA HIS A 35 -1.74 -3.68 -8.56
C HIS A 35 -1.88 -3.21 -7.10
N LEU A 36 -1.14 -2.17 -6.70
CA LEU A 36 -1.26 -1.59 -5.37
C LEU A 36 -2.67 -1.01 -5.14
N ALA A 37 -3.21 -0.29 -6.13
CA ALA A 37 -4.57 0.23 -6.08
C ALA A 37 -5.64 -0.87 -6.00
N LYS A 38 -5.41 -2.03 -6.64
CA LYS A 38 -6.30 -3.20 -6.53
C LYS A 38 -6.25 -3.81 -5.13
N VAL A 39 -5.06 -3.96 -4.56
CA VAL A 39 -4.88 -4.50 -3.19
C VAL A 39 -5.52 -3.57 -2.16
N TYR A 40 -5.30 -2.26 -2.28
CA TYR A 40 -5.96 -1.26 -1.44
C TYR A 40 -7.49 -1.40 -1.50
N ARG A 41 -8.08 -1.37 -2.71
CA ARG A 41 -9.54 -1.46 -2.89
C ARG A 41 -10.14 -2.75 -2.30
N LEU A 42 -9.44 -3.87 -2.43
CA LEU A 42 -9.90 -5.13 -1.86
C LEU A 42 -9.85 -5.12 -0.32
N ALA A 43 -8.80 -4.56 0.27
CA ALA A 43 -8.67 -4.48 1.72
C ALA A 43 -9.64 -3.46 2.33
N ASP A 44 -9.84 -2.33 1.66
CA ASP A 44 -10.80 -1.29 2.04
C ASP A 44 -12.24 -1.81 1.99
N GLY A 45 -12.61 -2.49 0.89
CA GLY A 45 -13.93 -3.11 0.77
C GLY A 45 -14.21 -4.23 1.77
N LEU A 46 -13.17 -4.77 2.42
CA LEU A 46 -13.26 -5.74 3.50
C LEU A 46 -13.18 -5.10 4.90
N GLY A 47 -13.03 -3.77 4.99
CA GLY A 47 -12.91 -3.06 6.26
C GLY A 47 -11.66 -3.41 7.06
N LEU A 48 -10.57 -3.79 6.39
CA LEU A 48 -9.35 -4.29 7.05
C LEU A 48 -8.46 -3.18 7.61
N PHE A 49 -8.78 -1.92 7.33
CA PHE A 49 -8.04 -0.77 7.83
C PHE A 49 -8.63 -0.28 9.16
N PRO A 50 -7.84 -0.28 10.26
CA PRO A 50 -8.28 0.30 11.54
C PRO A 50 -8.59 1.79 11.43
N ASP A 51 -7.87 2.50 10.55
CA ASP A 51 -8.07 3.91 10.22
C ASP A 51 -8.14 4.05 8.69
N PRO A 52 -9.36 4.05 8.10
CA PRO A 52 -9.55 4.18 6.67
C PRO A 52 -9.06 5.52 6.09
N GLU A 53 -9.17 6.61 6.85
CA GLU A 53 -8.73 7.94 6.41
C GLU A 53 -7.20 8.01 6.30
N LEU A 54 -6.48 7.41 7.26
CA LEU A 54 -5.04 7.26 7.19
C LEU A 54 -4.61 6.40 5.99
N ALA A 55 -5.31 5.29 5.75
CA ALA A 55 -5.04 4.40 4.64
C ALA A 55 -5.24 5.13 3.29
N GLU A 56 -6.33 5.89 3.15
CA GLU A 56 -6.61 6.69 1.95
C GLU A 56 -5.51 7.73 1.71
N ARG A 57 -5.17 8.52 2.74
CA ARG A 57 -4.12 9.54 2.63
C ARG A 57 -2.77 8.95 2.22
N ARG A 58 -2.42 7.79 2.78
CA ARG A 58 -1.18 7.06 2.45
C ARG A 58 -1.22 6.52 1.02
N MET A 59 -2.37 6.00 0.56
CA MET A 59 -2.54 5.55 -0.82
C MET A 59 -2.43 6.72 -1.82
N ARG A 60 -2.98 7.89 -1.50
CA ARG A 60 -2.82 9.11 -2.32
C ARG A 60 -1.35 9.49 -2.49
N THR A 61 -0.54 9.44 -1.43
CA THR A 61 0.91 9.69 -1.54
C THR A 61 1.58 8.71 -2.51
N VAL A 62 1.19 7.43 -2.49
CA VAL A 62 1.73 6.42 -3.43
C VAL A 62 1.36 6.75 -4.87
N LEU A 63 0.13 7.17 -5.14
CA LEU A 63 -0.31 7.60 -6.48
C LEU A 63 0.45 8.84 -6.95
N ALA A 64 0.60 9.85 -6.07
CA ALA A 64 1.32 11.08 -6.38
C ALA A 64 2.80 10.80 -6.72
N THR A 65 3.47 9.88 -6.01
CA THR A 65 4.84 9.46 -6.36
C THR A 65 4.95 8.77 -7.72
N ALA A 66 3.84 8.27 -8.26
CA ALA A 66 3.77 7.70 -9.59
C ALA A 66 3.27 8.69 -10.66
N GLY A 67 3.06 9.97 -10.29
CA GLY A 67 2.55 11.01 -11.19
C GLY A 67 1.05 10.91 -11.48
N LEU A 68 0.28 10.27 -10.59
CA LEU A 68 -1.18 10.19 -10.65
C LEU A 68 -1.75 10.97 -9.47
N ASP A 69 -2.48 12.06 -9.73
CA ASP A 69 -3.18 12.89 -8.73
C ASP A 69 -4.70 12.76 -8.84
#